data_AF-A0A1S2P6G3-F1
#
_entry.id   AF-A0A1S2P6G3-F1
#
_cell.length_a   1.000
_cell.length_b   1.000
_cell.length_c   1.000
_cell.angle_alpha   90.00
_cell.angle_beta   90.00
_cell.angle_gamma   90.00
#
_symmetry.space_group_name_H-M   'P 1'
#
loop_
_entity.id
_entity.type
_entity.pdbx_description
1 polymer ?
#
loop_
_entity_poly.entity_id
_entity_poly.type
_entity_poly.pdbx_seq_one_letter_code
_entity_poly.pdbx_strand_id
1 'polypeptide(L)'
;MRLNHLQDIPGGGGPDLAHSPDEKKAAADTLRKDIEPDTKKAGQQADDETGAVVKAFDAKDGHGWLTSTAVSKAHKTWGEQVQNFLNRLAGDESALRNNNTVLTGTDTGVAGTARKVSVFDTYSPPPKH
;
A
#
# COMPACT_ATOMS: atom_id res chain seq x y z
N MET A 1 -17.05 51.70 -28.72
CA MET A 1 -15.99 50.67 -28.80
C MET A 1 -16.55 49.38 -28.21
N ARG A 2 -16.63 48.31 -29.01
CA ARG A 2 -17.14 46.98 -28.62
C ARG A 2 -15.98 46.14 -28.11
N LEU A 3 -16.08 45.61 -26.89
CA LEU A 3 -15.21 44.53 -26.39
C LEU A 3 -16.04 43.25 -26.30
N ASN A 4 -16.34 42.65 -27.45
CA ASN A 4 -16.84 41.28 -27.56
C ASN A 4 -15.79 40.49 -28.34
N HIS A 5 -14.95 39.75 -27.63
CA HIS A 5 -14.25 38.59 -28.19
C HIS A 5 -13.76 37.70 -27.04
N LEU A 6 -14.69 37.00 -26.40
CA LEU A 6 -14.36 35.78 -25.66
C LEU A 6 -13.82 34.80 -26.70
N GLN A 7 -12.51 34.59 -26.66
CA GLN A 7 -11.88 33.50 -27.37
C GLN A 7 -12.51 32.21 -26.85
N ASP A 8 -13.19 31.52 -27.77
CA ASP A 8 -13.59 30.13 -27.61
C ASP A 8 -12.33 29.34 -27.25
N ILE A 9 -12.24 28.81 -26.03
CA ILE A 9 -11.23 27.82 -25.67
C ILE A 9 -11.92 26.46 -25.79
N PRO A 10 -11.67 25.70 -26.86
CA PRO A 10 -12.14 24.33 -26.96
C PRO A 10 -11.22 23.42 -26.15
N GLY A 11 -11.79 22.72 -25.18
CA GLY A 11 -11.33 21.40 -24.76
C GLY A 11 -10.27 21.33 -23.66
N GLY A 12 -10.31 20.20 -22.97
CA GLY A 12 -9.24 19.72 -22.10
C GLY A 12 -9.78 19.33 -20.72
N GLY A 13 -10.05 18.04 -20.53
CA GLY A 13 -10.30 17.47 -19.22
C GLY A 13 -9.26 17.98 -18.22
N GLY A 14 -9.74 18.46 -17.08
CA GLY A 14 -8.86 18.84 -15.97
C GLY A 14 -7.90 17.70 -15.64
N PRO A 15 -6.70 18.01 -15.10
CA PRO A 15 -5.68 17.01 -14.83
C PRO A 15 -6.31 15.84 -14.07
N ASP A 16 -6.12 14.64 -14.62
CA ASP A 16 -6.34 13.41 -13.87
C ASP A 16 -5.60 13.59 -12.54
N LEU A 17 -6.32 13.49 -11.43
CA LEU A 17 -5.71 13.63 -10.12
C LEU A 17 -4.57 12.60 -10.10
N ALA A 18 -3.36 13.00 -9.68
CA ALA A 18 -2.12 12.24 -9.86
C ALA A 18 -2.03 10.95 -9.02
N HIS A 19 -3.15 10.29 -8.78
CA HIS A 19 -3.36 9.15 -7.92
C HIS A 19 -4.21 8.15 -8.68
N SER A 20 -3.71 6.92 -8.83
CA SER A 20 -4.50 5.79 -9.36
C SER A 20 -5.03 4.95 -8.19
N PRO A 21 -6.34 5.00 -7.90
CA PRO A 21 -6.99 4.13 -6.91
C PRO A 21 -6.76 2.65 -7.19
N ASP A 22 -6.84 2.28 -8.47
CA ASP A 22 -6.71 0.90 -8.93
C ASP A 22 -5.30 0.36 -8.71
N GLU A 23 -4.27 1.18 -8.97
CA GLU A 23 -2.87 0.80 -8.67
C GLU A 23 -2.63 0.61 -7.18
N LYS A 24 -3.16 1.50 -6.32
CA LYS A 24 -3.02 1.37 -4.86
C LYS A 24 -3.70 0.10 -4.34
N LYS A 25 -4.89 -0.22 -4.89
CA LYS A 25 -5.62 -1.44 -4.55
C LYS A 25 -4.88 -2.68 -5.03
N ALA A 26 -4.36 -2.66 -6.27
CA ALA A 26 -3.57 -3.76 -6.82
C ALA A 26 -2.31 -4.01 -5.98
N ALA A 27 -1.57 -2.94 -5.62
CA ALA A 27 -0.39 -3.05 -4.77
C ALA A 27 -0.71 -3.62 -3.38
N ALA A 28 -1.79 -3.16 -2.73
CA ALA A 28 -2.23 -3.70 -1.45
C ALA A 28 -2.63 -5.19 -1.56
N ASP A 29 -3.27 -5.57 -2.66
CA ASP A 29 -3.66 -6.96 -2.90
C ASP A 29 -2.44 -7.86 -3.14
N THR A 30 -1.43 -7.40 -3.88
CA THR A 30 -0.17 -8.15 -4.07
C THR A 30 0.61 -8.31 -2.76
N LEU A 31 0.67 -7.27 -1.93
CA LEU A 31 1.31 -7.35 -0.61
C LEU A 31 0.67 -8.46 0.24
N ARG A 32 -0.66 -8.46 0.31
CA ARG A 32 -1.43 -9.43 1.12
C ARG A 32 -1.44 -10.85 0.57
N LYS A 33 -1.58 -11.02 -0.75
CA LYS A 33 -1.81 -12.33 -1.37
C LYS A 33 -0.52 -13.08 -1.64
N ASP A 34 0.54 -12.34 -1.99
CA ASP A 34 1.75 -12.94 -2.52
C ASP A 34 2.94 -12.68 -1.57
N ILE A 35 3.24 -11.40 -1.31
CA ILE A 35 4.49 -11.02 -0.64
C ILE A 35 4.49 -11.41 0.85
N GLU A 36 3.43 -11.11 1.60
CA GLU A 36 3.35 -11.46 3.03
C GLU A 36 3.40 -12.99 3.27
N PRO A 37 2.59 -13.81 2.57
CA PRO A 37 2.64 -15.26 2.74
C PRO A 37 3.99 -15.86 2.35
N ASP A 38 4.57 -15.44 1.23
CA ASP A 38 5.85 -15.97 0.76
C ASP A 38 6.99 -15.56 1.69
N THR A 39 6.99 -14.32 2.18
CA THR A 39 7.94 -13.84 3.18
C THR A 39 7.84 -14.66 4.46
N LYS A 40 6.62 -14.91 4.93
CA LYS A 40 6.39 -15.73 6.12
C LYS A 40 6.90 -17.16 5.93
N LYS A 41 6.61 -17.76 4.77
CA LYS A 41 7.05 -19.12 4.44
C LYS A 41 8.57 -19.23 4.36
N ALA A 42 9.23 -18.28 3.69
CA ALA A 42 10.68 -18.24 3.60
C ALA A 42 11.33 -18.07 4.99
N GLY A 43 10.74 -17.21 5.84
CA GLY A 43 11.15 -17.06 7.23
C GLY A 43 11.05 -18.36 8.03
N GLN A 44 9.91 -19.06 7.93
CA GLN A 44 9.69 -20.35 8.58
C GLN A 44 10.68 -21.43 8.12
N GLN A 45 10.97 -21.49 6.82
CA GLN A 45 11.95 -22.44 6.28
C GLN A 45 13.35 -22.16 6.86
N ALA A 46 13.78 -20.90 6.86
CA ALA A 46 15.05 -20.51 7.44
C ALA A 46 15.12 -20.82 8.95
N ASP A 47 13.99 -20.68 9.66
CA ASP A 47 13.91 -21.01 11.07
C ASP A 47 14.08 -22.51 11.33
N ASP A 48 13.40 -23.36 10.57
CA ASP A 48 13.48 -24.81 10.67
C ASP A 48 14.90 -25.33 10.37
N GLU A 49 15.50 -24.85 9.27
CA GLU A 49 16.86 -25.21 8.86
C GLU A 49 17.89 -24.80 9.90
N THR A 50 17.79 -23.56 10.42
CA THR A 50 18.73 -23.06 11.42
C THR A 50 18.55 -23.77 12.77
N GLY A 51 17.31 -24.07 13.17
CA GLY A 51 17.01 -24.85 14.36
C GLY A 51 17.60 -26.27 14.30
N ALA A 52 17.59 -26.90 13.13
CA ALA A 52 18.26 -28.20 12.91
C ALA A 52 19.78 -28.09 13.08
N VAL A 53 20.40 -27.03 12.55
CA VAL A 53 21.84 -26.76 12.68
C VAL A 53 22.23 -26.52 14.15
N VAL A 54 21.46 -25.73 14.89
CA VAL A 54 21.72 -25.49 16.32
C VAL A 54 21.72 -26.80 17.10
N LYS A 55 20.70 -27.65 16.91
CA LYS A 55 20.60 -28.97 17.57
C LYS A 55 21.77 -29.89 17.22
N ALA A 56 22.20 -29.89 15.96
CA ALA A 56 23.33 -30.71 15.51
C ALA A 56 24.65 -30.30 16.18
N PHE A 57 24.86 -29.00 16.42
CA PHE A 57 26.08 -28.49 17.09
C PHE A 57 26.03 -28.56 18.62
N ASP A 58 24.85 -28.72 19.21
CA ASP A 58 24.69 -28.83 20.67
C ASP A 58 25.06 -30.22 21.20
N ALA A 59 24.90 -31.27 20.39
CA ALA A 59 24.86 -32.66 20.86
C ALA A 59 26.20 -33.40 20.97
N LYS A 60 27.35 -32.77 20.68
CA LYS A 60 28.55 -33.58 20.37
C LYS A 60 29.14 -34.29 21.59
N ASP A 61 29.33 -33.62 22.74
CA ASP A 61 30.11 -34.20 23.86
C ASP A 61 29.65 -33.72 25.26
N GLY A 62 28.42 -33.23 25.43
CA GLY A 62 27.92 -32.66 26.70
C GLY A 62 28.35 -31.21 26.98
N HIS A 63 29.29 -30.70 26.19
CA HIS A 63 29.62 -29.30 26.04
C HIS A 63 29.43 -28.92 24.58
N GLY A 64 28.27 -28.37 24.24
CA GLY A 64 27.93 -27.94 22.87
C GLY A 64 29.03 -27.07 22.26
N TRP A 65 29.12 -27.07 20.93
CA TRP A 65 30.16 -26.31 20.25
C TRP A 65 29.90 -24.81 20.42
N LEU A 66 30.94 -23.99 20.57
CA LEU A 66 30.79 -22.52 20.63
C LEU A 66 29.98 -21.96 19.45
N THR A 67 30.03 -22.66 18.31
CA THR A 67 29.23 -22.38 17.11
C THR A 67 27.73 -22.54 17.33
N SER A 68 27.24 -23.45 18.19
CA SER A 68 25.81 -23.60 18.47
C SER A 68 25.22 -22.32 19.08
N THR A 69 25.96 -21.71 20.01
CA THR A 69 25.57 -20.45 20.67
C THR A 69 25.57 -19.28 19.68
N ALA A 70 26.60 -19.17 18.84
CA ALA A 70 26.68 -18.11 17.83
C ALA A 70 25.56 -18.23 16.79
N VAL A 71 25.29 -19.45 16.29
CA VAL A 71 24.21 -19.72 15.34
C VAL A 71 22.85 -19.47 15.98
N SER A 72 22.63 -19.87 17.24
CA SER A 72 21.39 -19.62 17.98
C SER A 72 21.10 -18.11 18.13
N LYS A 73 22.13 -17.31 18.44
CA LYS A 73 21.98 -15.84 18.49
C LYS A 73 21.66 -15.23 17.12
N ALA A 74 22.32 -15.70 16.07
CA ALA A 74 22.04 -15.25 14.71
C ALA A 74 20.61 -15.61 14.29
N HIS A 75 20.17 -16.84 14.58
CA HIS A 75 18.82 -17.33 14.33
C HIS A 75 17.76 -16.49 15.03
N LYS A 76 17.96 -16.16 16.31
CA LYS A 76 17.06 -15.27 17.05
C LYS A 76 16.95 -13.89 16.38
N THR A 77 18.09 -13.29 16.02
CA THR A 77 18.13 -11.99 15.34
C THR A 77 17.40 -12.03 14.00
N TRP A 78 17.58 -13.11 13.24
CA TRP A 78 16.88 -13.33 11.98
C TRP A 78 15.36 -13.37 12.17
N GLY A 79 14.86 -14.17 13.12
CA GLY A 79 13.42 -14.25 13.41
C GLY A 79 12.82 -12.90 13.80
N GLU A 80 13.54 -12.11 14.61
CA GLU A 80 13.14 -10.74 14.95
C GLU A 80 13.08 -9.82 13.71
N GLN A 81 14.04 -9.93 12.79
CA GLN A 81 14.04 -9.16 11.54
C GLN A 81 12.89 -9.56 10.60
N VAL A 82 12.63 -10.85 10.44
CA VAL A 82 11.49 -11.35 9.64
C VAL A 82 10.18 -10.84 10.22
N GLN A 83 9.99 -10.91 11.54
CA GLN A 83 8.78 -10.43 12.18
C GLN A 83 8.60 -8.92 12.00
N ASN A 84 9.66 -8.13 12.15
CA ASN A 84 9.61 -6.70 11.91
C ASN A 84 9.26 -6.36 10.45
N PHE A 85 9.77 -7.14 9.50
CA PHE A 85 9.45 -6.96 8.09
C PHE A 85 7.99 -7.30 7.80
N LEU A 86 7.45 -8.40 8.34
CA LEU A 86 6.02 -8.74 8.23
C LEU A 86 5.12 -7.66 8.83
N ASN A 87 5.46 -7.12 9.99
CA ASN A 87 4.71 -6.02 10.61
C ASN A 87 4.69 -4.77 9.72
N ARG A 88 5.80 -4.49 9.03
CA ARG A 88 5.91 -3.35 8.12
C ARG A 88 5.10 -3.57 6.84
N LEU A 89 5.11 -4.76 6.25
CA LEU A 89 4.27 -5.10 5.11
C LEU A 89 2.78 -4.89 5.42
N ALA A 90 2.32 -5.33 6.60
CA ALA A 90 0.95 -5.13 7.04
C ALA A 90 0.62 -3.63 7.25
N GLY A 91 1.58 -2.86 7.76
CA GLY A 91 1.47 -1.40 7.86
C GLY A 91 1.34 -0.72 6.50
N ASP A 92 2.15 -1.13 5.53
CA ASP A 92 2.14 -0.61 4.16
C ASP A 92 0.82 -0.97 3.44
N GLU A 93 0.30 -2.20 3.60
CA GLU A 93 -1.03 -2.58 3.08
C GLU A 93 -2.12 -1.67 3.64
N SER A 94 -2.14 -1.48 4.97
CA SER A 94 -3.13 -0.62 5.65
C SER A 94 -3.05 0.82 5.16
N ALA A 95 -1.84 1.37 5.01
CA ALA A 95 -1.62 2.72 4.49
C ALA A 95 -2.13 2.88 3.06
N LEU A 96 -1.87 1.92 2.17
CA LEU A 96 -2.36 1.93 0.79
C LEU A 96 -3.89 1.94 0.74
N ARG A 97 -4.55 1.09 1.54
CA ARG A 97 -6.03 1.02 1.61
C ARG A 97 -6.64 2.29 2.18
N ASN A 98 -6.04 2.85 3.23
CA ASN A 98 -6.52 4.08 3.86
C ASN A 98 -6.38 5.28 2.93
N ASN A 99 -5.21 5.43 2.28
CA ASN A 99 -4.98 6.50 1.31
C ASN A 99 -5.96 6.42 0.14
N ASN A 100 -6.25 5.22 -0.35
CA ASN A 100 -7.25 5.02 -1.39
C ASN A 100 -8.63 5.54 -0.95
N THR A 101 -9.04 5.21 0.28
CA THR A 101 -10.34 5.63 0.84
C THR A 101 -10.44 7.15 1.03
N VAL A 102 -9.41 7.77 1.61
CA VAL A 102 -9.37 9.21 1.88
C VAL A 102 -9.41 10.02 0.58
N LEU A 103 -8.61 9.64 -0.40
CA LEU A 103 -8.52 10.37 -1.67
C LEU A 103 -9.82 10.24 -2.48
N THR A 104 -10.35 9.02 -2.62
CA THR A 104 -11.64 8.80 -3.31
C THR A 104 -12.78 9.57 -2.62
N GLY A 105 -12.81 9.59 -1.29
CA GLY A 105 -13.78 10.38 -0.52
C GLY A 105 -13.64 11.89 -0.74
N THR A 106 -12.41 12.38 -0.82
CA THR A 106 -12.13 13.80 -1.11
C THR A 106 -12.61 14.16 -2.51
N ASP A 107 -12.32 13.33 -3.51
CA ASP A 107 -12.67 13.58 -4.91
C ASP A 107 -14.18 13.64 -5.10
N THR A 108 -14.91 12.70 -4.49
CA THR A 108 -16.38 12.69 -4.52
C THR A 108 -16.99 13.90 -3.82
N GLY A 109 -16.43 14.34 -2.68
CA GLY A 109 -16.87 15.53 -1.96
C GLY A 109 -16.64 16.84 -2.74
N VAL A 110 -15.47 16.98 -3.37
CA VAL A 110 -15.13 18.12 -4.23
C VAL A 110 -16.05 18.14 -5.46
N ALA A 111 -16.24 17.01 -6.14
CA ALA A 111 -17.16 16.91 -7.28
C ALA A 111 -18.60 17.27 -6.90
N GLY A 112 -19.08 16.83 -5.74
CA GLY A 112 -20.40 17.18 -5.23
C GLY A 112 -20.54 18.69 -4.94
N THR A 113 -19.51 19.32 -4.40
CA THR A 113 -19.48 20.76 -4.14
C THR A 113 -19.44 21.56 -5.45
N ALA A 114 -18.59 21.14 -6.40
CA ALA A 114 -18.50 21.78 -7.72
C ALA A 114 -19.83 21.70 -8.49
N ARG A 115 -20.53 20.56 -8.45
CA ARG A 115 -21.87 20.42 -9.03
C ARG A 115 -22.88 21.39 -8.43
N LYS A 116 -22.89 21.56 -7.09
CA LYS A 116 -23.79 22.52 -6.42
C LYS A 116 -23.54 23.97 -6.83
N VAL A 117 -22.30 24.32 -7.15
CA VAL A 117 -21.90 25.68 -7.54
C VAL A 117 -22.03 25.90 -9.06
N SER A 118 -22.39 24.88 -9.83
CA SER A 118 -22.52 24.96 -11.28
C SER A 118 -23.57 25.99 -11.69
N VAL A 119 -23.10 27.11 -12.21
CA VAL A 119 -23.91 28.23 -12.71
C VAL A 119 -24.78 27.83 -13.91
N PHE A 120 -24.46 26.73 -14.58
CA PHE A 120 -25.22 26.23 -15.74
C PHE A 120 -26.62 25.71 -15.36
N ASP A 121 -26.84 25.26 -14.13
CA ASP A 121 -28.19 24.91 -13.64
C ASP A 121 -29.04 26.16 -13.34
N THR A 122 -28.39 27.28 -12.97
CA THR A 122 -29.04 28.57 -12.69
C THR A 122 -29.52 29.28 -13.96
N TYR A 123 -29.02 28.89 -15.14
CA TYR A 123 -29.32 29.55 -16.42
C TYR A 123 -30.15 28.71 -17.40
N SER A 124 -30.74 27.57 -16.99
CA SER A 124 -31.66 26.85 -17.89
C SER A 124 -32.88 27.72 -18.20
N PRO A 125 -33.07 28.19 -19.45
CA PRO A 125 -34.22 29.03 -19.79
C PRO A 125 -35.51 28.21 -19.67
N PRO A 126 -36.63 28.81 -19.21
CA PRO A 126 -37.89 28.10 -19.09
C PRO A 126 -38.36 27.57 -20.45
N PRO A 127 -39.06 26.42 -20.49
CA PRO A 127 -39.57 25.84 -21.73
C PRO A 127 -40.51 26.84 -22.42
N LYS A 128 -40.26 27.06 -23.72
CA LYS A 128 -41.11 27.92 -24.54
C LYS A 128 -42.44 27.20 -24.78
N HIS A 129 -43.52 27.73 -24.20
CA HIS A 129 -44.90 27.39 -24.56
C HIS A 129 -45.26 27.98 -25.92
#